data_AF-X1MGW3-F1
#
_entry.id   AF-X1MGW3-F1
#
_cell.length_a   1.000
_cell.length_b   1.000
_cell.length_c   1.000
_cell.angle_alpha   90.00
_cell.angle_beta   90.00
_cell.angle_gamma   90.00
#
_symmetry.space_group_name_H-M   'P 1'
#
loop_
_entity.id
_entity.type
_entity.pdbx_description
1 polymer ?
#
loop_
_entity_poly.entity_id
_entity_poly.type
_entity_poly.pdbx_seq_one_letter_code
_entity_poly.pdbx_strand_id
1 'polypeptide(L)'
;GRSLVGIEIPNKIRAQVRLRNLIEASDFQKSLSSLVLALGRDVSGLPVYTDLARMPHLLVAGSTGTGKTCAADTLMFTERGMLTFEELCPLSLNSETNFKLKLVTRDGIEETAKNYNNGICQFYKLSTSRGFQVEATIEHPLWVINKDGTQGWKVASLIKEGDYVAISRGPDLFGDRTDLSNFKPSKIKAYHREISFPSKMTPELAQFLGFLTADGGLSIERKGLHRVVYTQANFYLIWLYKKSLKELFGITQFAEKRSGSNPKNKAFDIVIGSKHLKEFLAYLGM
;
A
#
# COMPACT_ATOMS: atom_id res chain seq x y z
N GLY A 1 10.60 21.03 55.37
CA GLY A 1 9.14 21.23 55.19
C GLY A 1 8.54 19.93 54.71
N ARG A 2 7.39 19.51 55.25
CA ARG A 2 6.72 18.27 54.81
C ARG A 2 6.19 18.46 53.38
N SER A 3 6.39 17.46 52.52
CA SER A 3 5.80 17.43 51.18
C SER A 3 4.29 17.26 51.30
N LEU A 4 3.54 18.23 50.78
CA LEU A 4 2.09 18.15 50.63
C LEU A 4 1.78 17.43 49.33
N VAL A 5 0.85 16.48 49.36
CA VAL A 5 0.25 15.87 48.17
C VAL A 5 -1.12 16.50 47.99
N GLY A 6 -1.29 17.29 46.94
CA GLY A 6 -2.59 17.81 46.51
C GLY A 6 -3.29 16.78 45.63
N ILE A 7 -4.48 16.34 46.03
CA ILE A 7 -5.38 15.56 45.18
C ILE A 7 -6.43 16.51 44.67
N GLU A 8 -6.41 16.79 43.36
CA GLU A 8 -7.44 17.58 42.71
C GLU A 8 -8.60 16.68 42.30
N ILE A 9 -9.76 16.97 42.86
CA ILE A 9 -11.01 16.29 42.53
C ILE A 9 -11.64 17.05 41.37
N PRO A 10 -11.95 16.41 40.23
CA PRO A 10 -12.53 17.10 39.09
C PRO A 10 -13.84 17.77 39.48
N ASN A 11 -14.02 19.02 39.04
CA ASN A 11 -15.25 19.77 39.29
C ASN A 11 -16.46 18.95 38.82
N LYS A 12 -17.45 18.78 39.72
CA LYS A 12 -18.67 18.00 39.44
C LYS A 12 -19.44 18.52 38.22
N ILE A 13 -19.26 19.79 37.88
CA ILE A 13 -19.82 20.45 36.70
C ILE A 13 -18.64 21.01 35.91
N ARG A 14 -18.48 20.56 34.66
CA ARG A 14 -17.42 21.04 33.78
C ARG A 14 -17.70 22.49 33.38
N ALA A 15 -16.77 23.39 33.68
CA ALA A 15 -16.84 24.76 33.20
C ALA A 15 -16.54 24.79 31.69
N GLN A 16 -17.48 25.29 30.89
CA GLN A 16 -17.28 25.43 29.44
C GLN A 16 -16.41 26.66 29.16
N VAL A 17 -15.16 26.45 28.77
CA VAL A 17 -14.27 27.55 28.36
C VAL A 17 -14.48 27.84 26.88
N ARG A 18 -15.12 28.98 26.59
CA ARG A 18 -15.34 29.43 25.21
C ARG A 18 -14.08 30.10 24.68
N LEU A 19 -13.59 29.61 23.54
CA LEU A 19 -12.39 30.13 22.89
C LEU A 19 -12.46 31.64 22.60
N ARG A 20 -13.64 32.14 22.22
CA ARG A 20 -13.90 33.58 22.03
C ARG A 20 -13.47 34.41 23.24
N ASN A 21 -13.85 33.99 24.44
CA ASN A 21 -13.56 34.73 25.67
C ASN A 21 -12.05 34.74 26.00
N LEU A 22 -11.28 33.79 25.46
CA LEU A 22 -9.82 33.75 25.61
C LEU A 22 -9.14 34.63 24.56
N ILE A 23 -9.66 34.64 23.34
CA ILE A 23 -9.11 35.46 22.25
C ILE A 23 -9.41 36.95 22.48
N GLU A 24 -10.60 37.30 22.96
CA GLU A 24 -11.00 38.70 23.21
C GLU A 24 -10.29 39.33 24.43
N ALA A 25 -9.64 38.53 25.28
CA ALA A 25 -8.94 39.05 26.44
C ALA A 25 -7.74 39.92 26.03
N SER A 26 -7.49 40.98 26.82
CA SER A 26 -6.43 41.95 26.54
C SER A 26 -5.06 41.30 26.35
N ASP A 27 -4.78 40.24 27.09
CA ASP A 27 -3.47 39.61 27.15
C ASP A 27 -3.17 38.79 25.88
N PHE A 28 -4.22 38.26 25.24
CA PHE A 28 -4.10 37.62 23.93
C PHE A 28 -3.99 38.67 22.81
N GLN A 29 -4.85 39.69 22.83
CA GLN A 29 -4.88 40.73 21.80
C GLN A 29 -3.62 41.60 21.77
N LYS A 30 -2.97 41.80 22.92
CA LYS A 30 -1.75 42.59 23.06
C LYS A 30 -0.48 41.74 23.01
N SER A 31 -0.60 40.43 22.72
CA SER A 31 0.57 39.56 22.59
C SER A 31 1.45 40.04 21.44
N LEU A 32 2.75 40.16 21.71
CA LEU A 32 3.76 40.55 20.71
C LEU A 32 4.15 39.37 19.79
N SER A 33 3.76 38.13 20.13
CA SER A 33 4.03 36.95 19.29
C SER A 33 2.92 36.74 18.26
N SER A 34 3.31 36.63 16.99
CA SER A 34 2.44 36.28 15.87
C SER A 34 1.86 34.87 15.94
N LEU A 35 2.36 34.01 16.84
CA LEU A 35 1.92 32.62 17.03
C LEU A 35 1.48 32.33 18.47
N VAL A 36 0.80 33.29 19.10
CA VAL A 36 0.22 33.09 20.43
C VAL A 36 -0.97 32.12 20.37
N LEU A 37 -0.95 31.10 21.23
CA LEU A 37 -1.99 30.09 21.39
C LEU A 37 -2.70 30.26 22.72
N ALA A 38 -4.02 30.16 22.70
CA ALA A 38 -4.86 30.10 23.91
C ALA A 38 -5.05 28.64 24.33
N LEU A 39 -4.43 28.23 25.44
CA LEU A 39 -4.48 26.86 25.94
C LEU A 39 -5.74 26.57 26.76
N GLY A 40 -6.35 27.61 27.33
CA GLY A 40 -7.54 27.45 28.17
C GLY A 40 -7.51 28.38 29.37
N ARG A 41 -8.05 27.89 30.49
CA ARG A 41 -7.96 28.54 31.80
C ARG A 41 -7.31 27.60 32.79
N ASP A 42 -6.56 28.14 33.73
CA ASP A 42 -6.00 27.36 34.83
C ASP A 42 -7.07 26.99 35.88
N VAL A 43 -6.65 26.31 36.94
CA VAL A 43 -7.51 25.90 38.05
C VAL A 43 -8.12 27.10 38.83
N SER A 44 -7.53 28.29 38.70
CA SER A 44 -8.06 29.53 39.26
C SER A 44 -8.99 30.28 38.29
N GLY A 45 -9.19 29.73 37.09
CA GLY A 45 -10.02 30.33 36.05
C GLY A 45 -9.34 31.46 35.28
N LEU A 46 -8.04 31.69 35.45
CA LEU A 46 -7.29 32.70 34.71
C LEU A 46 -6.91 32.17 33.34
N PRO A 47 -6.98 32.99 32.26
CA PRO A 47 -6.63 32.54 30.93
C PRO A 47 -5.13 32.25 30.82
N VAL A 48 -4.80 31.14 30.15
CA VAL A 48 -3.42 30.70 29.95
C VAL A 48 -3.09 30.78 28.46
N TYR A 49 -2.05 31.56 28.15
CA TYR A 49 -1.54 31.76 26.81
C TYR A 49 -0.10 31.25 26.70
N THR A 50 0.26 30.78 25.51
CA THR A 50 1.63 30.38 25.23
C THR A 50 2.05 30.79 23.84
N ASP A 51 3.36 30.87 23.61
CA ASP A 51 3.94 31.20 22.32
C ASP A 51 4.37 29.91 21.62
N LEU A 52 3.70 29.56 20.53
CA LEU A 52 3.97 28.34 19.78
C LEU A 52 5.42 28.31 19.27
N ALA A 53 6.03 29.46 18.97
CA ALA A 53 7.43 29.54 18.56
C ALA A 53 8.42 29.03 19.63
N ARG A 54 8.01 29.03 20.91
CA ARG A 54 8.81 28.53 22.05
C ARG A 54 8.47 27.10 22.42
N MET A 55 7.52 26.48 21.74
CA MET A 55 7.09 25.09 21.93
C MET A 55 7.39 24.28 20.67
N PRO A 56 8.68 24.04 20.36
CA PRO A 56 9.07 23.32 19.15
C PRO A 56 8.57 21.89 19.18
N HIS A 57 8.33 21.24 20.32
CA HIS A 57 7.72 19.89 20.36
C HIS A 57 6.26 19.84 19.84
N LEU A 58 5.60 21.00 19.72
CA LEU A 58 4.28 21.16 19.09
C LEU A 58 4.41 21.56 17.60
N LEU A 59 5.61 21.96 17.16
CA LEU A 59 5.97 22.35 15.78
C LEU A 59 7.02 21.42 15.11
N VAL A 60 7.56 20.45 15.84
CA VAL A 60 8.68 19.57 15.50
C VAL A 60 8.32 18.18 16.01
N ALA A 61 7.84 17.34 15.09
CA ALA A 61 8.09 15.90 15.11
C ALA A 61 7.48 15.25 13.85
N GLY A 62 8.28 15.21 12.79
CA GLY A 62 8.24 14.06 11.90
C GLY A 62 9.00 12.91 12.55
N SER A 63 8.29 12.08 13.33
CA SER A 63 8.54 10.65 13.65
C SER A 63 7.59 10.27 14.78
N THR A 64 6.83 9.17 14.65
CA THR A 64 5.84 8.60 15.61
C THR A 64 4.84 9.60 16.24
N GLY A 65 3.55 9.48 15.89
CA GLY A 65 2.46 10.29 16.45
C GLY A 65 1.83 11.31 15.49
N THR A 66 2.23 11.33 14.22
CA THR A 66 1.69 12.26 13.19
C THR A 66 0.35 11.85 12.59
N GLY A 67 -0.35 10.85 13.15
CA GLY A 67 -1.69 10.47 12.69
C GLY A 67 -1.79 10.33 11.16
N LYS A 68 -0.86 9.57 10.56
CA LYS A 68 -0.83 9.31 9.11
C LYS A 68 -1.97 8.35 8.78
N THR A 69 -3.17 8.90 8.62
CA THR A 69 -4.34 8.10 8.27
C THR A 69 -4.60 8.24 6.78
N CYS A 70 -4.37 7.14 6.06
CA CYS A 70 -4.88 6.95 4.70
C CYS A 70 -6.15 6.09 4.78
N ALA A 71 -6.94 6.08 3.72
CA ALA A 71 -8.11 5.22 3.65
C ALA A 71 -7.72 3.74 3.75
N ALA A 72 -8.59 2.90 4.32
CA ALA A 72 -8.30 1.50 4.63
C ALA A 72 -7.99 0.66 3.38
N ASP A 73 -8.56 1.04 2.24
CA ASP A 73 -8.40 0.45 0.92
C ASP A 73 -7.16 0.97 0.16
N THR A 74 -6.35 1.85 0.79
CA THR A 74 -5.10 2.34 0.20
C THR A 74 -4.12 1.19 0.02
N LEU A 75 -3.69 0.95 -1.23
CA LEU A 75 -2.68 -0.05 -1.57
C LEU A 75 -1.30 0.39 -1.06
N MET A 76 -0.63 -0.53 -0.35
CA MET A 76 0.72 -0.34 0.18
C MET A 76 1.68 -1.39 -0.37
N PHE A 77 2.89 -0.95 -0.72
CA PHE A 77 4.00 -1.84 -1.08
C PHE A 77 4.74 -2.27 0.18
N THR A 78 4.85 -3.59 0.39
CA THR A 78 5.44 -4.15 1.61
C THR A 78 6.28 -5.39 1.32
N GLU A 79 7.03 -5.86 2.32
CA GLU A 79 7.72 -7.16 2.27
C GLU A 79 6.78 -8.37 2.15
N ARG A 80 5.45 -8.15 2.16
CA ARG A 80 4.43 -9.20 1.92
C ARG A 80 3.74 -9.05 0.57
N GLY A 81 4.24 -8.15 -0.28
CA GLY A 81 3.59 -7.78 -1.54
C GLY A 81 2.74 -6.52 -1.42
N MET A 82 1.90 -6.32 -2.44
CA MET A 82 0.95 -5.22 -2.51
C MET A 82 -0.35 -5.62 -1.82
N LEU A 83 -0.66 -4.95 -0.72
CA LEU A 83 -1.84 -5.23 0.10
C LEU A 83 -2.49 -3.90 0.49
N THR A 84 -3.79 -3.91 0.71
CA THR A 84 -4.48 -2.78 1.34
C THR A 84 -4.05 -2.64 2.81
N PHE A 85 -4.25 -1.46 3.40
CA PHE A 85 -3.97 -1.25 4.81
C PHE A 85 -4.77 -2.20 5.71
N GLU A 86 -6.05 -2.45 5.36
CA GLU A 86 -6.92 -3.39 6.06
C GLU A 86 -6.39 -4.83 6.03
N GLU A 87 -5.90 -5.31 4.89
CA GLU A 87 -5.31 -6.64 4.76
C GLU A 87 -3.98 -6.78 5.52
N LEU A 88 -3.19 -5.71 5.56
CA LEU A 88 -1.90 -5.69 6.28
C LEU A 88 -2.05 -5.70 7.79
N CYS A 89 -3.04 -4.94 8.30
CA CYS A 89 -3.26 -4.77 9.71
C CYS A 89 -4.77 -4.71 10.00
N PRO A 90 -5.46 -5.86 10.05
CA PRO A 90 -6.89 -5.89 10.35
C PRO A 90 -7.09 -5.50 11.81
N LEU A 91 -7.38 -4.22 12.03
CA LEU A 91 -7.59 -3.62 13.33
C LEU A 91 -9.06 -3.27 13.53
N SER A 92 -9.60 -3.60 14.70
CA SER A 92 -10.90 -3.06 15.14
C SER A 92 -10.86 -1.54 15.14
N LEU A 93 -12.01 -0.89 14.95
CA LEU A 93 -12.12 0.57 14.99
C LEU A 93 -11.59 1.11 16.33
N ASN A 94 -10.85 2.21 16.28
CA ASN A 94 -10.26 2.89 17.44
C ASN A 94 -9.31 1.99 18.26
N SER A 95 -8.48 1.20 17.58
CA SER A 95 -7.49 0.33 18.23
C SER A 95 -6.07 0.58 17.72
N GLU A 96 -5.09 0.19 18.54
CA GLU A 96 -3.67 0.23 18.19
C GLU A 96 -3.04 -1.16 18.37
N THR A 97 -2.03 -1.46 17.55
CA THR A 97 -1.22 -2.66 17.72
C THR A 97 0.25 -2.40 17.40
N ASN A 98 1.11 -3.16 18.07
CA ASN A 98 2.54 -3.21 17.80
C ASN A 98 2.80 -4.25 16.71
N PHE A 99 2.45 -3.90 15.48
CA PHE A 99 2.77 -4.69 14.30
C PHE A 99 3.97 -4.06 13.58
N LYS A 100 4.98 -4.87 13.31
CA LYS A 100 6.19 -4.42 12.60
C LYS A 100 6.06 -4.76 11.13
N LEU A 101 6.21 -3.76 10.29
CA LEU A 101 6.14 -3.86 8.85
C LEU A 101 7.29 -3.07 8.25
N LYS A 102 8.00 -3.67 7.30
CA LYS A 102 8.98 -2.95 6.49
C LYS A 102 8.26 -2.24 5.35
N LEU A 103 8.50 -0.94 5.23
CA LEU A 103 7.90 -0.05 4.25
C LEU A 103 9.00 0.71 3.49
N VAL A 104 8.74 0.99 2.22
CA VAL A 104 9.59 1.87 1.42
C VAL A 104 9.25 3.32 1.73
N THR A 105 10.20 4.07 2.27
CA THR A 105 10.13 5.52 2.46
C THR A 105 11.00 6.21 1.42
N ARG A 106 10.98 7.54 1.40
CA ARG A 106 11.89 8.34 0.55
C ARG A 106 13.36 8.05 0.87
N ASP A 107 13.66 7.77 2.14
CA ASP A 107 15.02 7.72 2.67
C ASP A 107 15.53 6.27 2.82
N GLY A 108 14.70 5.27 2.51
CA GLY A 108 15.08 3.85 2.48
C GLY A 108 13.96 2.92 2.92
N ILE A 109 14.32 1.70 3.31
CA ILE A 109 13.37 0.77 3.93
C ILE A 109 13.38 1.04 5.44
N GLU A 110 12.20 1.32 6.01
CA GLU A 110 12.02 1.56 7.44
C GLU A 110 11.03 0.56 8.04
N GLU A 111 11.15 0.30 9.35
CA GLU A 111 10.23 -0.58 10.10
C GLU A 111 9.21 0.24 10.90
N THR A 112 7.93 -0.10 10.79
CA THR A 112 6.86 0.58 11.55
C THR A 112 6.99 0.34 13.05
N ALA A 113 6.89 1.41 13.84
CA ALA A 113 6.90 1.31 15.30
C ALA A 113 5.54 0.91 15.89
N LYS A 114 4.43 1.43 15.34
CA LYS A 114 3.05 1.21 15.80
C LYS A 114 2.05 1.40 14.65
N ASN A 115 0.93 0.68 14.69
CA ASN A 115 -0.18 0.83 13.74
C ASN A 115 -1.47 1.19 14.47
N TYR A 116 -2.30 2.01 13.84
CA TYR A 116 -3.50 2.61 14.43
C TYR A 116 -4.66 2.52 13.46
N ASN A 117 -5.85 2.22 13.97
CA ASN A 117 -7.11 2.44 13.28
C ASN A 117 -7.88 3.53 14.04
N ASN A 118 -7.98 4.73 13.47
CA ASN A 118 -8.63 5.89 14.10
C ASN A 118 -10.16 5.92 13.91
N GLY A 119 -10.74 4.84 13.37
CA GLY A 119 -12.17 4.77 13.13
C GLY A 119 -12.64 5.64 11.96
N ILE A 120 -13.90 6.05 12.00
CA ILE A 120 -14.54 6.84 10.95
C ILE A 120 -14.02 8.29 11.01
N CYS A 121 -13.41 8.74 9.93
CA CYS A 121 -12.91 10.10 9.78
C CYS A 121 -13.26 10.69 8.40
N GLN A 122 -13.21 12.01 8.26
CA GLN A 122 -13.37 12.67 6.97
C GLN A 122 -12.08 12.60 6.16
N PHE A 123 -12.19 12.12 4.93
CA PHE A 123 -11.09 12.01 3.98
C PHE A 123 -11.20 13.06 2.88
N TYR A 124 -10.04 13.46 2.36
CA TYR A 124 -9.86 14.25 1.16
C TYR A 124 -9.26 13.37 0.07
N LYS A 125 -9.89 13.39 -1.10
CA LYS A 125 -9.40 12.68 -2.28
C LYS A 125 -8.61 13.64 -3.15
N LEU A 126 -7.32 13.36 -3.29
CA LEU A 126 -6.43 14.10 -4.20
C LEU A 126 -6.26 13.28 -5.48
N SER A 127 -6.55 13.90 -6.61
CA SER A 127 -6.39 13.28 -7.94
C SER A 127 -5.38 14.07 -8.75
N THR A 128 -4.40 13.38 -9.32
CA THR A 128 -3.41 13.99 -10.20
C THR A 128 -3.88 13.94 -11.66
N SER A 129 -3.37 14.84 -12.50
CA SER A 129 -3.63 14.82 -13.96
C SER A 129 -3.11 13.55 -14.66
N ARG A 130 -2.26 12.76 -13.99
CA ARG A 130 -1.75 11.47 -14.47
C ARG A 130 -2.57 10.27 -13.99
N GLY A 131 -3.69 10.49 -13.31
CA GLY A 131 -4.61 9.43 -12.87
C GLY A 131 -4.26 8.80 -11.52
N PHE A 132 -3.17 9.20 -10.85
CA PHE A 132 -2.88 8.76 -9.48
C PHE A 132 -3.84 9.43 -8.50
N GLN A 133 -4.30 8.65 -7.51
CA GLN A 133 -5.22 9.10 -6.48
C GLN A 133 -4.72 8.69 -5.11
N VAL A 134 -4.95 9.55 -4.11
CA VAL A 134 -4.74 9.22 -2.70
C VAL A 134 -5.87 9.81 -1.87
N GLU A 135 -6.40 9.01 -0.96
CA GLU A 135 -7.41 9.42 0.01
C GLU A 135 -6.79 9.46 1.40
N ALA A 136 -6.74 10.65 1.98
CA ALA A 136 -6.06 10.90 3.25
C ALA A 136 -6.82 11.92 4.10
N THR A 137 -6.56 11.94 5.41
CA THR A 137 -7.15 12.94 6.29
C THR A 137 -6.63 14.34 5.96
N ILE A 138 -7.38 15.37 6.38
CA ILE A 138 -7.13 16.80 6.13
C ILE A 138 -5.70 17.21 6.52
N GLU A 139 -5.22 16.68 7.64
CA GLU A 139 -3.91 16.99 8.23
C GLU A 139 -2.78 16.11 7.67
N HIS A 140 -3.08 15.15 6.78
CA HIS A 140 -2.07 14.23 6.28
C HIS A 140 -1.03 14.97 5.44
N PRO A 141 0.27 14.95 5.83
CA PRO A 141 1.30 15.65 5.09
C PRO A 141 1.72 14.85 3.86
N LEU A 142 1.70 15.49 2.70
CA LEU A 142 2.22 14.96 1.44
C LEU A 142 3.46 15.76 1.03
N TRP A 143 4.41 15.09 0.39
CA TRP A 143 5.59 15.75 -0.16
C TRP A 143 5.20 16.45 -1.46
N VAL A 144 5.44 17.76 -1.54
CA VAL A 144 5.08 18.58 -2.69
C VAL A 144 6.30 19.33 -3.23
N ILE A 145 6.24 19.66 -4.51
CA ILE A 145 7.12 20.60 -5.18
C ILE A 145 6.27 21.83 -5.55
N ASN A 146 6.64 22.97 -4.99
CA ASN A 146 5.99 24.24 -5.27
C ASN A 146 6.46 24.81 -6.63
N LYS A 147 5.72 25.78 -7.16
CA LYS A 147 6.04 26.41 -8.46
C LYS A 147 7.38 27.14 -8.49
N ASP A 148 7.87 27.57 -7.32
CA ASP A 148 9.19 28.18 -7.15
C ASP A 148 10.34 27.16 -7.11
N GLY A 149 10.03 25.87 -7.25
CA GLY A 149 11.00 24.76 -7.20
C GLY A 149 11.36 24.31 -5.79
N THR A 150 10.82 24.95 -4.75
CA THR A 150 11.00 24.50 -3.37
C THR A 150 10.24 23.20 -3.13
N GLN A 151 10.79 22.34 -2.27
CA GLN A 151 10.20 21.06 -1.91
C GLN A 151 9.98 20.97 -0.40
N GLY A 152 8.91 20.31 0.01
CA GLY A 152 8.60 20.16 1.42
C GLY A 152 7.30 19.41 1.71
N TRP A 153 7.03 19.20 2.99
CA TRP A 153 5.76 18.65 3.46
C TRP A 153 4.67 19.72 3.43
N LYS A 154 3.52 19.36 2.87
CA LYS A 154 2.31 20.19 2.86
C LYS A 154 1.12 19.33 3.26
N VAL A 155 0.31 19.80 4.20
CA VAL A 155 -0.90 19.09 4.61
C VAL A 155 -1.91 19.01 3.47
N ALA A 156 -2.67 17.92 3.40
CA ALA A 156 -3.58 17.62 2.28
C ALA A 156 -4.57 18.76 2.00
N SER A 157 -5.08 19.43 3.04
CA SER A 157 -6.00 20.57 2.92
C SER A 157 -5.41 21.80 2.22
N LEU A 158 -4.09 21.97 2.26
CA LEU A 158 -3.42 23.12 1.66
C LEU A 158 -3.02 22.87 0.20
N ILE A 159 -3.13 21.63 -0.28
CA ILE A 159 -2.81 21.27 -1.67
C ILE A 159 -3.90 21.81 -2.58
N LYS A 160 -3.48 22.57 -3.60
CA LYS A 160 -4.37 23.20 -4.57
C LYS A 160 -4.09 22.71 -5.97
N GLU A 161 -5.05 22.92 -6.87
CA GLU A 161 -4.85 22.65 -8.29
C GLU A 161 -3.62 23.40 -8.82
N GLY A 162 -2.74 22.67 -9.49
CA GLY A 162 -1.48 23.18 -10.00
C GLY A 162 -0.28 23.04 -9.06
N ASP A 163 -0.46 22.53 -7.83
CA ASP A 163 0.64 22.01 -7.02
C ASP A 163 1.11 20.65 -7.55
N TYR A 164 2.41 20.35 -7.40
CA TYR A 164 2.97 19.05 -7.76
C TYR A 164 3.13 18.20 -6.52
N VAL A 165 2.45 17.05 -6.47
CA VAL A 165 2.64 16.05 -5.41
C VAL A 165 3.68 15.03 -5.88
N ALA A 166 4.63 14.70 -5.01
CA ALA A 166 5.66 13.72 -5.34
C ALA A 166 5.08 12.30 -5.37
N ILE A 167 5.52 11.53 -6.36
CA ILE A 167 5.19 10.12 -6.51
C ILE A 167 6.50 9.35 -6.35
N SER A 168 6.53 8.41 -5.42
CA SER A 168 7.65 7.48 -5.30
C SER A 168 7.71 6.60 -6.54
N ARG A 169 8.91 6.45 -7.13
CA ARG A 169 9.14 5.60 -8.30
C ARG A 169 10.13 4.51 -7.94
N GLY A 170 9.87 3.29 -8.43
CA GLY A 170 10.72 2.13 -8.23
C GLY A 170 10.84 1.66 -6.77
N PRO A 171 9.73 1.50 -6.01
CA PRO A 171 9.82 0.77 -4.76
C PRO A 171 10.24 -0.67 -5.08
N ASP A 172 11.51 -1.01 -4.83
CA ASP A 172 12.04 -2.37 -5.01
C ASP A 172 11.83 -3.20 -3.74
N LEU A 173 10.58 -3.19 -3.26
CA LEU A 173 10.14 -4.01 -2.13
C LEU A 173 9.06 -4.95 -2.63
N PHE A 174 9.51 -6.13 -3.04
CA PHE A 174 8.66 -7.26 -3.36
C PHE A 174 8.73 -8.27 -2.22
N GLY A 175 7.63 -8.98 -1.97
CA GLY A 175 7.63 -10.01 -0.95
C GLY A 175 8.52 -11.18 -1.31
N ASP A 176 9.29 -11.68 -0.33
CA ASP A 176 10.20 -12.81 -0.47
C ASP A 176 9.61 -14.14 0.05
N ARG A 177 8.39 -14.10 0.60
CA ARG A 177 7.77 -15.18 1.36
C ARG A 177 6.91 -16.17 0.57
N THR A 178 6.83 -16.07 -0.76
CA THR A 178 6.01 -17.03 -1.53
C THR A 178 6.68 -18.39 -1.58
N ASP A 179 6.38 -19.23 -0.58
CA ASP A 179 6.77 -20.64 -0.53
C ASP A 179 5.82 -21.47 -1.41
N LEU A 180 6.38 -22.09 -2.45
CA LEU A 180 5.63 -22.93 -3.40
C LEU A 180 5.85 -24.43 -3.14
N SER A 181 6.65 -24.79 -2.12
CA SER A 181 6.96 -26.18 -1.79
C SER A 181 5.74 -27.01 -1.36
N ASN A 182 4.67 -26.34 -0.91
CA ASN A 182 3.43 -26.97 -0.46
C ASN A 182 2.50 -27.40 -1.59
N PHE A 183 2.77 -27.00 -2.84
CA PHE A 183 1.96 -27.43 -3.97
C PHE A 183 2.09 -28.94 -4.20
N LYS A 184 0.94 -29.63 -4.21
CA LYS A 184 0.87 -31.06 -4.52
C LYS A 184 -0.11 -31.29 -5.66
N PRO A 185 0.34 -31.77 -6.83
CA PRO A 185 -0.54 -32.04 -7.95
C PRO A 185 -1.51 -33.18 -7.62
N SER A 186 -2.71 -33.16 -8.21
CA SER A 186 -3.69 -34.22 -7.98
C SER A 186 -3.23 -35.56 -8.57
N LYS A 187 -3.65 -36.69 -7.99
CA LYS A 187 -3.31 -38.02 -8.52
C LYS A 187 -3.95 -38.22 -9.90
N ILE A 188 -3.20 -38.73 -10.88
CA ILE A 188 -3.73 -39.11 -12.19
C ILE A 188 -3.54 -40.61 -12.45
N LYS A 189 -4.39 -41.17 -13.32
CA LYS A 189 -4.25 -42.52 -13.88
C LYS A 189 -2.97 -42.63 -14.74
N ALA A 190 -2.39 -43.83 -14.81
CA ALA A 190 -1.01 -44.18 -15.18
C ALA A 190 -0.38 -43.66 -16.50
N TYR A 191 -1.06 -42.86 -17.32
CA TYR A 191 -0.60 -42.45 -18.66
C TYR A 191 -0.12 -41.01 -18.76
N HIS A 192 -0.01 -40.28 -17.64
CA HIS A 192 0.42 -38.88 -17.65
C HIS A 192 1.92 -38.77 -17.40
N ARG A 193 2.60 -37.94 -18.20
CA ARG A 193 3.99 -37.54 -17.95
C ARG A 193 4.06 -36.73 -16.68
N GLU A 194 4.97 -37.12 -15.80
CA GLU A 194 5.33 -36.35 -14.63
C GLU A 194 6.03 -35.06 -15.04
N ILE A 195 5.64 -33.94 -14.44
CA ILE A 195 6.23 -32.61 -14.68
C ILE A 195 6.77 -32.06 -13.37
N SER A 196 7.83 -31.25 -13.46
CA SER A 196 8.44 -30.60 -12.30
C SER A 196 7.69 -29.31 -11.95
N PHE A 197 7.80 -28.90 -10.69
CA PHE A 197 7.29 -27.61 -10.22
C PHE A 197 8.37 -26.88 -9.43
N PRO A 198 8.57 -25.57 -9.68
CA PRO A 198 9.43 -24.75 -8.83
C PRO A 198 8.87 -24.68 -7.41
N SER A 199 9.76 -24.78 -6.41
CA SER A 199 9.40 -24.69 -4.98
C SER A 199 9.49 -23.27 -4.40
N LYS A 200 10.02 -22.31 -5.17
CA LYS A 200 10.15 -20.90 -4.80
C LYS A 200 9.98 -20.00 -6.02
N MET A 201 9.68 -18.73 -5.79
CA MET A 201 9.67 -17.73 -6.85
C MET A 201 11.10 -17.49 -7.37
N THR A 202 11.28 -17.49 -8.69
CA THR A 202 12.54 -17.13 -9.36
C THR A 202 12.26 -16.14 -10.50
N PRO A 203 13.25 -15.38 -10.99
CA PRO A 203 13.08 -14.49 -12.14
C PRO A 203 12.52 -15.20 -13.37
N GLU A 204 12.89 -16.45 -13.60
CA GLU A 204 12.42 -17.28 -14.71
C GLU A 204 10.95 -17.67 -14.55
N LEU A 205 10.53 -18.04 -13.34
CA LEU A 205 9.12 -18.30 -13.04
C LEU A 205 8.29 -17.02 -13.15
N ALA A 206 8.78 -15.90 -12.62
CA ALA A 206 8.12 -14.61 -12.72
C ALA A 206 7.95 -14.17 -14.19
N GLN A 207 8.98 -14.38 -15.02
CA GLN A 207 8.90 -14.13 -16.47
C GLN A 207 7.84 -15.03 -17.13
N PHE A 208 7.81 -16.32 -16.80
CA PHE A 208 6.81 -17.25 -17.32
C PHE A 208 5.37 -16.83 -16.96
N LEU A 209 5.15 -16.46 -15.70
CA LEU A 209 3.86 -15.95 -15.24
C LEU A 209 3.50 -14.64 -15.96
N GLY A 210 4.47 -13.75 -16.16
CA GLY A 210 4.29 -12.51 -16.92
C GLY A 210 3.81 -12.73 -18.35
N PHE A 211 4.34 -13.74 -19.05
CA PHE A 211 3.86 -14.12 -20.38
C PHE A 211 2.37 -14.53 -20.34
N LEU A 212 1.98 -15.32 -19.34
CA LEU A 212 0.60 -15.78 -19.20
C LEU A 212 -0.36 -14.67 -18.75
N THR A 213 0.08 -13.76 -17.89
CA THR A 213 -0.73 -12.62 -17.47
C THR A 213 -0.96 -11.63 -18.61
N ALA A 214 0.01 -11.48 -19.51
CA ALA A 214 -0.09 -10.58 -20.66
C ALA A 214 -0.96 -11.16 -21.80
N ASP A 215 -0.62 -12.37 -22.30
CA ASP A 215 -1.25 -12.96 -23.49
C ASP A 215 -1.64 -14.44 -23.30
N GLY A 216 -1.75 -14.90 -22.06
CA GLY A 216 -2.13 -16.25 -21.73
C GLY A 216 -3.63 -16.46 -21.60
N GLY A 217 -4.04 -17.72 -21.63
CA GLY A 217 -5.42 -18.13 -21.38
C GLY A 217 -5.47 -19.51 -20.74
N LEU A 218 -6.34 -19.64 -19.73
CA LEU A 218 -6.62 -20.91 -19.06
C LEU A 218 -8.02 -21.39 -19.47
N SER A 219 -8.16 -22.66 -19.82
CA SER A 219 -9.49 -23.19 -20.14
C SER A 219 -10.36 -23.22 -18.88
N ILE A 220 -11.53 -22.56 -18.94
CA ILE A 220 -12.59 -22.64 -17.93
C ILE A 220 -12.98 -24.13 -17.73
N GLU A 221 -13.37 -24.52 -16.51
CA GLU A 221 -13.72 -25.89 -16.12
C GLU A 221 -14.87 -26.50 -16.95
N ARG A 222 -14.57 -26.92 -18.18
CA ARG A 222 -15.32 -27.94 -18.90
C ARG A 222 -14.67 -29.28 -18.60
N LYS A 223 -15.46 -30.24 -18.10
CA LYS A 223 -15.03 -31.59 -17.73
C LYS A 223 -14.01 -32.15 -18.74
N GLY A 224 -12.77 -32.32 -18.28
CA GLY A 224 -11.69 -32.99 -19.03
C GLY A 224 -10.79 -32.09 -19.90
N LEU A 225 -11.05 -30.79 -20.03
CA LEU A 225 -10.12 -29.87 -20.70
C LEU A 225 -9.26 -29.09 -19.70
N HIS A 226 -7.96 -29.37 -19.73
CA HIS A 226 -6.94 -28.62 -18.98
C HIS A 226 -5.94 -28.01 -19.97
N ARG A 227 -6.34 -26.90 -20.59
CA ARG A 227 -5.50 -26.18 -21.54
C ARG A 227 -4.95 -24.91 -20.92
N VAL A 228 -3.63 -24.76 -21.03
CA VAL A 228 -2.92 -23.48 -20.88
C VAL A 228 -2.56 -23.04 -22.29
N VAL A 229 -2.90 -21.82 -22.65
CA VAL A 229 -2.67 -21.26 -23.98
C VAL A 229 -1.84 -20.00 -23.82
N TYR A 230 -0.86 -19.81 -24.70
CA TYR A 230 -0.14 -18.55 -24.85
C TYR A 230 -0.17 -18.13 -26.31
N THR A 231 -0.61 -16.91 -26.59
CA THR A 231 -0.80 -16.41 -27.95
C THR A 231 0.21 -15.31 -28.24
N GLN A 232 1.09 -15.47 -29.23
CA GLN A 232 1.99 -14.38 -29.63
C GLN A 232 2.33 -14.38 -31.12
N ALA A 233 2.62 -13.20 -31.67
CA ALA A 233 3.16 -13.00 -33.02
C ALA A 233 4.69 -12.86 -33.02
N ASN A 234 5.31 -12.50 -31.89
CA ASN A 234 6.76 -12.37 -31.81
C ASN A 234 7.43 -13.73 -31.56
N PHE A 235 8.20 -14.20 -32.54
CA PHE A 235 8.91 -15.48 -32.47
C PHE A 235 9.92 -15.58 -31.31
N TYR A 236 10.55 -14.48 -30.93
CA TYR A 236 11.48 -14.46 -29.80
C TYR A 236 10.76 -14.71 -28.46
N LEU A 237 9.59 -14.08 -28.27
CA LEU A 237 8.77 -14.31 -27.07
C LEU A 237 8.21 -15.73 -27.03
N ILE A 238 7.77 -16.27 -28.17
CA ILE A 238 7.39 -17.68 -28.29
C ILE A 238 8.55 -18.60 -27.91
N TRP A 239 9.76 -18.32 -28.40
CA TRP A 239 10.95 -19.11 -28.06
C TRP A 239 11.27 -19.05 -26.56
N LEU A 240 11.23 -17.86 -25.95
CA LEU A 240 11.43 -17.69 -24.51
C LEU A 240 10.39 -18.48 -23.71
N TYR A 241 9.11 -18.36 -24.07
CA TYR A 241 8.03 -19.10 -23.42
C TYR A 241 8.23 -20.63 -23.51
N LYS A 242 8.59 -21.14 -24.70
CA LYS A 242 8.91 -22.56 -24.91
C LYS A 242 10.13 -23.01 -24.09
N LYS A 243 11.15 -22.16 -23.98
CA LYS A 243 12.32 -22.40 -23.14
C LYS A 243 11.92 -22.50 -21.66
N SER A 244 11.14 -21.55 -21.15
CA SER A 244 10.63 -21.56 -19.77
C SER A 244 9.78 -22.81 -19.47
N LEU A 245 8.93 -23.25 -20.40
CA LEU A 245 8.14 -24.49 -20.24
C LEU A 245 9.03 -25.72 -20.01
N LYS A 246 10.13 -25.82 -20.77
CA LYS A 246 11.09 -26.91 -20.66
C LYS A 246 11.89 -26.82 -19.37
N GLU A 247 12.41 -25.65 -19.03
CA GLU A 247 13.32 -25.48 -17.89
C GLU A 247 12.59 -25.54 -16.54
N LEU A 248 11.40 -24.95 -16.43
CA LEU A 248 10.64 -24.92 -15.18
C LEU A 248 9.83 -26.21 -14.95
N PHE A 249 9.21 -26.74 -16.01
CA PHE A 249 8.21 -27.81 -15.89
C PHE A 249 8.61 -29.10 -16.63
N GLY A 250 9.71 -29.13 -17.37
CA GLY A 250 10.08 -30.28 -18.21
C GLY A 250 9.16 -30.50 -19.41
N ILE A 251 8.30 -29.52 -19.75
CA ILE A 251 7.31 -29.67 -20.81
C ILE A 251 7.94 -29.34 -22.16
N THR A 252 8.01 -30.35 -23.03
CA THR A 252 8.56 -30.24 -24.39
C THR A 252 7.53 -30.49 -25.48
N GLN A 253 6.34 -30.98 -25.12
CA GLN A 253 5.26 -31.30 -26.05
C GLN A 253 4.08 -30.35 -25.84
N PHE A 254 3.74 -29.62 -26.90
CA PHE A 254 2.62 -28.69 -26.97
C PHE A 254 2.15 -28.59 -28.42
N ALA A 255 0.90 -28.21 -28.62
CA ALA A 255 0.38 -27.95 -29.95
C ALA A 255 0.64 -26.49 -30.34
N GLU A 256 1.17 -26.27 -31.53
CA GLU A 256 1.35 -24.94 -32.11
C GLU A 256 0.38 -24.76 -33.27
N LYS A 257 -0.42 -23.69 -33.21
CA LYS A 257 -1.45 -23.41 -34.22
C LYS A 257 -1.40 -21.95 -34.61
N ARG A 258 -1.74 -21.62 -35.86
CA ARG A 258 -1.99 -20.21 -36.19
C ARG A 258 -3.20 -19.72 -35.42
N SER A 259 -3.07 -18.55 -34.83
CA SER A 259 -4.14 -17.92 -34.08
C SER A 259 -5.14 -17.28 -35.05
N GLY A 260 -6.43 -17.43 -34.77
CA GLY A 260 -7.52 -16.80 -35.53
C GLY A 260 -7.71 -17.32 -36.97
N SER A 261 -8.77 -16.85 -37.61
CA SER A 261 -9.20 -17.25 -38.97
C SER A 261 -8.60 -16.41 -40.10
N ASN A 262 -7.95 -15.29 -39.77
CA ASN A 262 -7.39 -14.37 -40.78
C ASN A 262 -6.04 -14.92 -41.30
N PRO A 263 -5.88 -15.16 -42.61
CA PRO A 263 -4.63 -15.64 -43.20
C PRO A 263 -3.44 -14.69 -43.01
N LYS A 264 -3.70 -13.39 -42.79
CA LYS A 264 -2.67 -12.38 -42.51
C LYS A 264 -2.24 -12.36 -41.03
N ASN A 265 -2.92 -13.09 -40.14
CA ASN A 265 -2.53 -13.16 -38.75
C ASN A 265 -1.19 -13.91 -38.63
N LYS A 266 -0.22 -13.24 -38.00
CA LYS A 266 1.11 -13.81 -37.73
C LYS A 266 1.22 -14.44 -36.35
N ALA A 267 0.17 -14.34 -35.53
CA ALA A 267 0.15 -14.91 -34.19
C ALA A 267 0.02 -16.45 -34.21
N PHE A 268 0.66 -17.07 -33.22
CA PHE A 268 0.60 -18.49 -32.95
C PHE A 268 0.08 -18.73 -31.53
N ASP A 269 -0.76 -19.74 -31.40
CA ASP A 269 -1.21 -20.28 -30.12
C ASP A 269 -0.30 -21.45 -29.74
N ILE A 270 0.35 -21.36 -28.59
CA ILE A 270 1.03 -22.47 -27.92
C ILE A 270 0.06 -23.07 -26.92
N VAL A 271 -0.44 -24.28 -27.20
CA VAL A 271 -1.47 -24.95 -26.40
C VAL A 271 -0.88 -26.14 -25.66
N ILE A 272 -0.87 -26.05 -24.33
CA ILE A 272 -0.40 -27.08 -23.41
C ILE A 272 -1.61 -27.78 -22.79
N GLY A 273 -1.74 -29.08 -23.05
CA GLY A 273 -2.76 -29.94 -22.42
C GLY A 273 -2.26 -30.56 -21.13
N SER A 274 -2.09 -29.77 -20.06
CA SER A 274 -1.58 -30.26 -18.77
C SER A 274 -2.50 -29.89 -17.61
N LYS A 275 -3.06 -30.92 -16.95
CA LYS A 275 -3.87 -30.76 -15.74
C LYS A 275 -3.05 -30.18 -14.60
N HIS A 276 -1.87 -30.74 -14.34
CA HIS A 276 -1.05 -30.31 -13.21
C HIS A 276 -0.47 -28.91 -13.41
N LEU A 277 -0.11 -28.52 -14.64
CA LEU A 277 0.29 -27.14 -14.90
C LEU A 277 -0.87 -26.17 -14.63
N LYS A 278 -2.07 -26.51 -15.07
CA LYS A 278 -3.26 -25.69 -14.77
C LYS A 278 -3.53 -25.63 -13.26
N GLU A 279 -3.42 -26.75 -12.53
CA GLU A 279 -3.58 -26.79 -11.08
C GLU A 279 -2.53 -25.92 -10.37
N PHE A 280 -1.28 -25.94 -10.84
CA PHE A 280 -0.22 -25.09 -10.30
C PHE A 280 -0.50 -23.61 -10.54
N LEU A 281 -0.93 -23.24 -11.75
CA LEU A 281 -1.30 -21.85 -12.06
C LEU A 281 -2.50 -21.38 -11.24
N ALA A 282 -3.51 -22.24 -11.05
CA ALA A 282 -4.65 -21.96 -10.17
C ALA A 282 -4.22 -21.83 -8.70
N TYR A 283 -3.27 -22.64 -8.23
CA TYR A 283 -2.68 -22.52 -6.90
C TYR A 283 -1.96 -21.18 -6.70
N LEU A 284 -1.36 -20.62 -7.76
CA LEU A 284 -0.76 -19.29 -7.79
C LEU A 284 -1.78 -18.16 -7.93
N GLY A 285 -3.08 -18.46 -8.05
CA GLY A 285 -4.15 -17.47 -8.17
C GLY A 285 -4.42 -16.96 -9.59
N MET A 286 -3.98 -17.68 -10.64
CA MET A 286 -4.30 -17.38 -12.04
C MET A 286 -5.60 -18.03 -12.52
#